data_AF-A0A9F2R1X7-F1
#
_entry.id   AF-A0A9F2R1X7-F1
#
_cell.length_a   1.000
_cell.length_b   1.000
_cell.length_c   1.000
_cell.angle_alpha   90.00
_cell.angle_beta   90.00
_cell.angle_gamma   90.00
#
_symmetry.space_group_name_H-M   'P 1'
#
loop_
_entity.id
_entity.type
_entity.pdbx_description
1 polymer ?
#
loop_
_entity_poly.entity_id
_entity_poly.type
_entity_poly.pdbx_seq_one_letter_code
_entity_poly.pdbx_strand_id
1 'polypeptide(L)'
;MAAAVVVAAQRVCNAGVLKTACRGYALISRHGISCQYAALAWTLQTHCNISASYNVTVQQRRQRSFFNKLTASQLWKGVAAENTAGGRKGRGKRGKKRRTRDLNRGQILGEGSFGFLWPGLNAPLVVSGKVQAISQRDEEEQKTLQLAKAEEQIKIDQKRKMRIKKERGWTGRSWGGVSLGSPDPGPNGETYDDFDSRIIEVSVFFITNANLQ
;
A
#
# COMPACT_ATOMS: atom_id res chain seq x y z
N MET A 1 16.80 11.03 32.86
CA MET A 1 15.84 11.96 32.23
C MET A 1 15.15 11.17 31.10
N ALA A 2 13.89 10.76 31.14
CA ALA A 2 12.72 11.20 31.89
C ALA A 2 11.94 10.00 32.45
N ALA A 3 11.29 10.21 33.58
CA ALA A 3 10.42 9.28 34.29
C ALA A 3 9.00 9.31 33.70
N ALA A 4 8.29 8.19 33.75
CA ALA A 4 6.83 8.16 33.69
C ALA A 4 6.32 7.35 34.87
N VAL A 5 5.88 8.09 35.89
CA VAL A 5 5.19 7.61 37.08
C VAL A 5 3.80 7.14 36.67
N VAL A 6 3.40 5.92 37.05
CA VAL A 6 2.00 5.52 37.03
C VAL A 6 1.55 5.38 38.48
N VAL A 7 0.67 6.29 38.87
CA VAL A 7 0.02 6.39 40.17
C VAL A 7 -0.93 5.20 40.34
N ALA A 8 -0.67 4.37 41.36
CA ALA A 8 -1.62 3.36 41.81
C ALA A 8 -2.57 4.01 42.83
N ALA A 9 -3.84 4.19 42.47
CA ALA A 9 -4.88 4.55 43.41
C ALA A 9 -5.44 3.28 44.04
N GLN A 10 -5.17 3.07 45.32
CA GLN A 10 -5.75 2.01 46.13
C GLN A 10 -7.14 2.42 46.59
N ARG A 11 -8.16 1.63 46.25
CA ARG A 11 -9.39 1.56 47.02
C ARG A 11 -9.65 0.09 47.37
N VAL A 12 -9.54 -0.20 48.65
CA VAL A 12 -9.96 -1.46 49.26
C VAL A 12 -11.47 -1.38 49.47
N CYS A 13 -12.20 -2.41 49.02
CA CYS A 13 -13.15 -3.18 49.82
C CYS A 13 -14.19 -3.89 48.94
N ASN A 14 -14.29 -5.19 49.22
CA ASN A 14 -15.45 -6.09 49.17
C ASN A 14 -15.69 -6.96 47.92
N ALA A 15 -15.48 -8.25 48.20
CA ALA A 15 -16.17 -9.44 47.71
C ALA A 15 -16.75 -9.40 46.30
N GLY A 16 -16.00 -9.98 45.36
CA GLY A 16 -16.52 -10.45 44.09
C GLY A 16 -15.51 -11.39 43.46
N VAL A 17 -15.92 -12.62 43.17
CA VAL A 17 -15.12 -13.58 42.38
C VAL A 17 -14.97 -13.01 40.98
N LEU A 18 -13.93 -12.21 40.77
CA LEU A 18 -13.56 -11.65 39.48
C LEU A 18 -12.63 -12.66 38.80
N LYS A 19 -13.20 -13.47 37.90
CA LYS A 19 -12.42 -14.18 36.90
C LYS A 19 -11.77 -13.15 35.97
N THR A 20 -10.60 -12.65 36.35
CA THR A 20 -9.78 -11.79 35.51
C THR A 20 -9.12 -12.66 34.43
N ALA A 21 -9.79 -12.78 33.28
CA ALA A 21 -9.14 -13.25 32.07
C ALA A 21 -8.18 -12.17 31.57
N CYS A 22 -6.98 -12.11 32.13
CA CYS A 22 -5.90 -11.26 31.64
C CYS A 22 -5.44 -11.79 30.28
N ARG A 23 -6.09 -11.36 29.19
CA ARG A 23 -5.54 -11.51 27.83
C ARG A 23 -4.43 -10.47 27.63
N GLY A 24 -3.26 -10.78 28.17
CA GLY A 24 -2.01 -10.08 27.83
C GLY A 24 -1.58 -10.42 26.40
N TYR A 25 -1.32 -9.40 25.57
CA TYR A 25 -0.77 -9.58 24.23
C TYR A 25 0.75 -9.49 24.30
N ALA A 26 1.44 -10.62 24.14
CA ALA A 26 2.87 -10.64 23.87
C ALA A 26 3.08 -10.79 22.35
N LEU A 27 3.61 -9.75 21.70
CA LEU A 27 4.08 -9.84 20.32
C LEU A 27 5.48 -10.47 20.33
N ILE A 28 5.57 -11.73 19.93
CA ILE A 28 6.85 -12.44 19.81
C ILE A 28 7.45 -12.13 18.44
N SER A 29 8.54 -11.36 18.44
CA SER A 29 9.38 -11.14 17.27
C SER A 29 10.09 -12.45 16.89
N ARG A 30 10.09 -12.81 15.60
CA ARG A 30 10.82 -13.97 15.08
C ARG A 30 12.32 -13.68 15.06
N HIS A 31 12.99 -13.90 16.18
CA HIS A 31 14.36 -14.38 16.18
C HIS A 31 14.43 -15.56 17.15
N GLY A 32 15.12 -16.62 16.74
CA GLY A 32 15.04 -17.94 17.36
C GLY A 32 15.37 -17.91 18.85
N ILE A 33 14.38 -18.21 19.69
CA ILE A 33 14.56 -18.36 21.13
C ILE A 33 13.59 -19.45 21.61
N SER A 34 14.05 -20.70 21.58
CA SER A 34 13.68 -21.61 22.67
C SER A 34 14.40 -21.10 23.93
N CYS A 35 13.75 -21.15 25.09
CA CYS A 35 14.31 -20.80 26.43
C CYS A 35 13.96 -19.44 27.07
N GLN A 36 12.93 -18.71 26.64
CA GLN A 36 12.40 -17.58 27.45
C GLN A 36 11.12 -17.87 28.26
N TYR A 37 10.52 -19.05 28.10
CA TYR A 37 9.25 -19.38 28.78
C TYR A 37 9.42 -19.81 30.25
N ALA A 38 10.54 -20.44 30.61
CA ALA A 38 10.76 -20.92 31.98
C ALA A 38 10.98 -19.78 32.98
N ALA A 39 11.67 -18.71 32.56
CA ALA A 39 12.05 -17.60 33.45
C ALA A 39 10.85 -16.74 33.88
N LEU A 40 9.88 -16.52 32.99
CA LEU A 40 8.68 -15.72 33.32
C LEU A 40 7.65 -16.47 34.18
N ALA A 41 7.63 -17.81 34.10
CA ALA A 41 6.79 -18.63 34.96
C ALA A 41 7.30 -18.63 36.41
N TRP A 42 8.64 -18.64 36.59
CA TRP A 42 9.27 -18.63 37.91
C TRP A 42 9.05 -17.32 38.67
N THR A 43 9.13 -16.17 38.01
CA THR A 43 8.94 -14.86 38.67
C THR A 43 7.49 -14.62 39.12
N LEU A 44 6.51 -15.22 38.44
CA LEU A 44 5.11 -15.17 38.85
C LEU A 44 4.80 -16.12 40.02
N GLN A 45 5.55 -17.22 40.16
CA GLN A 45 5.41 -18.15 41.29
C GLN A 45 5.96 -17.56 42.59
N THR A 46 7.08 -16.85 42.55
CA THR A 46 7.74 -16.33 43.77
C THR A 46 7.01 -15.15 44.42
N HIS A 47 6.24 -14.37 43.64
CA HIS A 47 5.60 -13.15 44.15
C HIS A 47 4.09 -13.25 44.35
N CYS A 48 3.40 -14.28 43.83
CA CYS A 48 1.94 -14.26 43.76
C CYS A 48 1.20 -15.47 44.38
N ASN A 49 1.89 -16.53 44.89
CA ASN A 49 1.25 -17.72 45.46
C ASN A 49 0.06 -18.26 44.63
N ILE A 50 0.18 -18.22 43.30
CA ILE A 50 -0.81 -18.79 42.39
C ILE A 50 -0.39 -20.24 42.17
N SER A 51 -1.17 -21.19 42.68
CA SER A 51 -0.99 -22.61 42.38
C SER A 51 -1.00 -22.77 40.85
N ALA A 52 0.05 -23.37 40.31
CA ALA A 52 0.27 -23.45 38.88
C ALA A 52 -0.90 -24.18 38.22
N SER A 53 -1.79 -23.42 37.56
CA SER A 53 -2.76 -24.01 36.64
C SER A 53 -1.99 -24.60 35.47
N TYR A 54 -1.99 -25.91 35.40
CA TYR A 54 -1.13 -26.74 34.55
C TYR A 54 -1.50 -26.71 33.05
N ASN A 55 -2.19 -25.68 32.55
CA ASN A 55 -2.56 -25.60 31.13
C ASN A 55 -2.47 -24.17 30.60
N VAL A 56 -1.25 -23.66 30.45
CA VAL A 56 -1.00 -22.48 29.62
C VAL A 56 -1.08 -22.90 28.15
N THR A 57 -2.26 -22.81 27.55
CA THR A 57 -2.42 -22.99 26.10
C THR A 57 -1.90 -21.75 25.37
N VAL A 58 -0.68 -21.83 24.84
CA VAL A 58 -0.10 -20.78 23.98
C VAL A 58 -0.76 -20.86 22.61
N GLN A 59 -1.76 -20.01 22.37
CA GLN A 59 -2.40 -19.92 21.06
C GLN A 59 -1.51 -19.10 20.10
N GLN A 60 -0.92 -19.75 19.09
CA GLN A 60 -0.21 -19.04 18.03
C GLN A 60 -1.19 -18.20 17.18
N ARG A 61 -1.31 -16.91 17.49
CA ARG A 61 -2.12 -15.99 16.69
C ARG A 61 -1.31 -15.44 15.52
N ARG A 62 -1.39 -16.11 14.36
CA ARG A 62 -0.79 -15.60 13.11
C ARG A 62 -1.71 -14.55 12.50
N GLN A 63 -1.32 -13.28 12.54
CA GLN A 63 -2.10 -12.20 11.90
C GLN A 63 -2.02 -12.23 10.36
N ARG A 64 -1.10 -13.01 9.79
CA ARG A 64 -0.91 -13.13 8.35
C ARG A 64 -1.03 -14.60 7.94
N SER A 65 -1.99 -14.88 7.07
CA SER A 65 -2.24 -16.20 6.47
C SER A 65 -2.41 -16.04 4.97
N PHE A 66 -2.24 -17.12 4.21
CA PHE A 66 -2.55 -17.15 2.78
C PHE A 66 -4.03 -16.79 2.52
N PHE A 67 -4.94 -17.35 3.31
CA PHE A 67 -6.39 -17.10 3.20
C PHE A 67 -6.81 -15.67 3.54
N ASN A 68 -5.98 -14.90 4.24
CA ASN A 68 -6.26 -13.51 4.61
C ASN A 68 -5.69 -12.49 3.61
N LYS A 69 -5.19 -12.95 2.44
CA LYS A 69 -4.68 -12.06 1.40
C LYS A 69 -5.84 -11.53 0.55
N LEU A 70 -5.79 -10.24 0.22
CA LEU A 70 -6.76 -9.57 -0.65
C LEU A 70 -6.17 -9.32 -2.03
N THR A 71 -7.04 -9.11 -3.01
CA THR A 71 -6.63 -8.71 -4.35
C THR A 71 -6.10 -7.27 -4.37
N ALA A 72 -5.25 -6.96 -5.34
CA ALA A 72 -4.64 -5.64 -5.47
C ALA A 72 -5.70 -4.52 -5.58
N SER A 73 -6.82 -4.76 -6.27
CA SER A 73 -7.91 -3.81 -6.40
C SER A 73 -8.56 -3.47 -5.05
N GLN A 74 -8.79 -4.47 -4.20
CA GLN A 74 -9.33 -4.28 -2.85
C GLN A 74 -8.37 -3.50 -1.95
N LEU A 75 -7.07 -3.83 -2.01
CA LEU A 75 -6.04 -3.11 -1.26
C LEU A 75 -5.94 -1.64 -1.69
N TRP A 76 -5.84 -1.38 -3.00
CA TRP A 76 -5.75 -0.03 -3.51
C TRP A 76 -7.02 0.79 -3.29
N LYS A 77 -8.21 0.17 -3.31
CA LYS A 77 -9.47 0.84 -2.94
C LYS A 77 -9.42 1.39 -1.51
N GLY A 78 -8.87 0.61 -0.56
CA GLY A 78 -8.69 1.05 0.83
C GLY A 78 -7.63 2.14 0.98
N VAL A 79 -6.48 2.00 0.30
CA VAL A 79 -5.36 2.95 0.41
C VAL A 79 -5.64 4.28 -0.30
N ALA A 80 -6.29 4.25 -1.47
CA ALA A 80 -6.62 5.45 -2.23
C ALA A 80 -7.81 6.23 -1.62
N ALA A 81 -8.73 5.51 -0.95
CA ALA A 81 -9.86 6.07 -0.20
C ALA A 81 -10.67 7.12 -0.97
N GLU A 82 -10.83 6.93 -2.29
CA GLU A 82 -11.41 7.93 -3.19
C GLU A 82 -12.87 8.26 -2.84
N ASN A 83 -13.64 7.23 -2.46
CA ASN A 83 -15.06 7.35 -2.13
C ASN A 83 -15.30 7.42 -0.62
N THR A 84 -14.68 8.38 0.05
CA THR A 84 -14.88 8.60 1.50
C THR A 84 -15.88 9.72 1.74
N ALA A 85 -16.70 9.61 2.81
CA ALA A 85 -17.64 10.66 3.22
C ALA A 85 -16.96 12.04 3.39
N GLY A 86 -15.71 12.08 3.86
CA GLY A 86 -14.90 13.30 3.95
C GLY A 86 -14.50 13.88 2.59
N GLY A 87 -14.27 13.04 1.58
CA GLY A 87 -13.96 13.48 0.21
C GLY A 87 -15.13 14.20 -0.46
N ARG A 88 -16.36 13.70 -0.25
CA ARG A 88 -17.59 14.31 -0.79
C ARG A 88 -17.82 15.75 -0.34
N LYS A 89 -17.46 16.08 0.90
CA LYS A 89 -17.62 17.42 1.50
C LYS A 89 -16.32 18.24 1.51
N GLY A 90 -15.30 17.86 0.73
CA GLY A 90 -14.06 18.61 0.64
C GLY A 90 -13.22 18.68 1.93
N ARG A 91 -13.46 17.80 2.91
CA ARG A 91 -12.77 17.81 4.21
C ARG A 91 -11.31 17.35 4.13
N GLY A 92 -10.91 16.70 3.04
CA GLY A 92 -9.56 16.17 2.83
C GLY A 92 -8.58 17.17 2.21
N LYS A 93 -7.39 17.32 2.80
CA LYS A 93 -6.29 18.11 2.21
C LYS A 93 -5.75 17.42 0.95
N ARG A 94 -5.70 18.14 -0.18
CA ARG A 94 -5.29 17.58 -1.50
C ARG A 94 -3.77 17.44 -1.70
N GLY A 95 -2.95 18.13 -0.91
CA GLY A 95 -1.48 18.19 -1.12
C GLY A 95 -0.75 16.86 -0.96
N LYS A 96 -1.25 15.93 -0.12
CA LYS A 96 -0.65 14.60 0.11
C LYS A 96 -1.57 13.47 -0.34
N LYS A 97 -2.27 13.64 -1.48
CA LYS A 97 -3.12 12.58 -2.04
C LYS A 97 -2.25 11.37 -2.44
N ARG A 98 -2.60 10.18 -1.94
CA ARG A 98 -1.97 8.91 -2.37
C ARG A 98 -2.43 8.60 -3.79
N ARG A 99 -1.48 8.25 -4.66
CA ARG A 99 -1.76 7.82 -6.04
C ARG A 99 -1.64 6.31 -6.12
N THR A 100 -2.60 5.68 -6.79
CA THR A 100 -2.59 4.25 -7.08
C THR A 100 -1.40 3.91 -7.99
N ARG A 101 -0.70 2.82 -7.68
CA ARG A 101 0.38 2.28 -8.51
C ARG A 101 0.05 0.85 -8.90
N ASP A 102 0.14 0.56 -10.20
CA ASP A 102 0.11 -0.82 -10.66
C ASP A 102 1.47 -1.48 -10.41
N LEU A 103 1.45 -2.56 -9.63
CA LEU A 103 2.64 -3.31 -9.24
C LEU A 103 2.96 -4.44 -10.23
N ASN A 104 2.02 -4.83 -11.08
CA ASN A 104 2.19 -5.91 -12.06
C ASN A 104 2.90 -5.43 -13.33
N ARG A 105 2.84 -4.12 -13.60
CA ARG A 105 3.50 -3.52 -14.76
C ARG A 105 5.02 -3.67 -14.65
N GLY A 106 5.63 -4.32 -15.65
CA GLY A 106 7.07 -4.59 -15.72
C GLY A 106 7.50 -5.90 -15.04
N GLN A 107 6.54 -6.73 -14.60
CA GLN A 107 6.84 -8.11 -14.17
C GLN A 107 6.65 -9.07 -15.34
N ILE A 108 7.69 -9.85 -15.65
CA ILE A 108 7.67 -10.90 -16.67
C ILE A 108 7.29 -12.22 -15.98
N LEU A 109 6.47 -13.05 -16.62
CA LEU A 109 6.10 -14.35 -16.08
C LEU A 109 7.32 -15.29 -16.06
N GLY A 110 7.47 -16.08 -15.00
CA GLY A 110 8.59 -17.02 -14.84
C GLY A 110 9.87 -16.39 -14.29
N GLU A 111 9.97 -15.07 -14.25
CA GLU A 111 11.07 -14.36 -13.59
C GLU A 111 10.81 -14.27 -12.08
N GLY A 112 11.81 -14.63 -11.27
CA GLY A 112 11.73 -14.62 -9.81
C GLY A 112 13.08 -14.34 -9.17
N SER A 113 13.10 -14.23 -7.84
CA SER A 113 14.30 -13.85 -7.08
C SER A 113 15.47 -14.82 -7.30
N PHE A 114 15.16 -16.11 -7.45
CA PHE A 114 16.15 -17.18 -7.62
C PHE A 114 16.70 -17.33 -9.05
N GLY A 115 16.13 -16.63 -10.04
CA GLY A 115 16.66 -16.64 -11.42
C GLY A 115 16.51 -17.96 -12.17
N PHE A 116 15.44 -18.73 -11.90
CA PHE A 116 15.17 -19.95 -12.68
C PHE A 116 14.76 -19.64 -14.13
N LEU A 117 15.31 -20.42 -15.05
CA LEU A 117 14.98 -20.41 -16.46
C LEU A 117 14.00 -21.54 -16.75
N TRP A 118 12.77 -21.15 -17.09
CA TRP A 118 11.68 -22.06 -17.44
C TRP A 118 11.54 -22.11 -18.96
N PRO A 119 11.91 -23.22 -19.62
CA PRO A 119 11.72 -23.40 -21.05
C PRO A 119 10.24 -23.24 -21.42
N GLY A 120 9.94 -22.36 -22.37
CA GLY A 120 8.58 -22.01 -22.80
C GLY A 120 7.90 -20.88 -22.01
N LEU A 121 8.55 -20.30 -20.99
CA LEU A 121 8.02 -19.15 -20.24
C LEU A 121 9.01 -17.98 -20.19
N ASN A 122 10.18 -18.21 -19.59
CA ASN A 122 11.26 -17.22 -19.48
C ASN A 122 12.42 -17.50 -20.45
N ALA A 123 12.60 -18.76 -20.83
CA ALA A 123 13.61 -19.21 -21.78
C ALA A 123 12.96 -19.85 -23.03
N PRO A 124 13.62 -19.79 -24.20
CA PRO A 124 13.13 -20.48 -25.40
C PRO A 124 13.10 -22.01 -25.19
N LEU A 125 12.09 -22.66 -25.77
CA LEU A 125 11.86 -24.10 -25.59
C LEU A 125 12.93 -24.96 -26.29
N VAL A 126 13.34 -24.57 -27.50
CA VAL A 126 14.36 -25.25 -28.30
C VAL A 126 15.51 -24.30 -28.58
N VAL A 127 16.73 -24.72 -28.23
CA VAL A 127 17.96 -24.03 -28.63
C VAL A 127 18.88 -25.03 -29.30
N SER A 128 19.39 -24.68 -30.48
CA SER A 128 20.26 -25.54 -31.29
C SER A 128 19.68 -26.94 -31.56
N GLY A 129 18.36 -27.00 -31.80
CA GLY A 129 17.64 -28.24 -32.11
C GLY A 129 17.39 -29.18 -30.93
N LYS A 130 17.75 -28.80 -29.69
CA LYS A 130 17.50 -29.58 -28.47
C LYS A 130 16.54 -28.85 -27.54
N VAL A 131 15.66 -29.60 -26.89
CA VAL A 131 14.76 -29.08 -25.84
C VAL A 131 15.62 -28.68 -24.64
N GLN A 132 15.48 -27.44 -24.17
CA GLN A 132 16.19 -26.97 -23.00
C GLN A 132 15.65 -27.63 -21.73
N ALA A 133 16.55 -27.98 -20.80
CA ALA A 133 16.18 -28.36 -19.45
C ALA A 133 16.01 -27.12 -18.57
N ILE A 134 15.36 -27.28 -17.41
CA ILE A 134 15.26 -26.24 -16.40
C ILE A 134 16.69 -25.94 -15.90
N SER A 135 17.11 -24.70 -16.02
CA SER A 135 18.42 -24.23 -15.55
C SER A 135 18.25 -23.03 -14.62
N GLN A 136 19.31 -22.70 -13.89
CA GLN A 136 19.36 -21.52 -13.04
C GLN A 136 20.38 -20.55 -13.61
N ARG A 137 20.05 -19.26 -13.60
CA ARG A 137 20.96 -18.19 -13.99
C ARG A 137 22.06 -18.00 -12.93
N ASP A 138 23.22 -17.55 -13.36
CA ASP A 138 24.30 -17.15 -12.46
C ASP A 138 23.89 -16.00 -11.55
N GLU A 139 24.46 -15.94 -10.35
CA GLU A 139 24.12 -14.90 -9.37
C GLU A 139 24.45 -13.49 -9.87
N GLU A 140 25.53 -13.34 -10.64
CA GLU A 140 25.96 -12.06 -11.19
C GLU A 140 24.97 -11.55 -12.23
N GLU A 141 24.60 -12.39 -13.20
CA GLU A 141 23.60 -12.07 -14.21
C GLU A 141 22.22 -11.79 -13.58
N GLN A 142 21.87 -12.50 -12.51
CA GLN A 142 20.63 -12.26 -11.79
C GLN A 142 20.64 -10.89 -11.07
N LYS A 143 21.78 -10.50 -10.49
CA LYS A 143 21.95 -9.18 -9.85
C LYS A 143 21.88 -8.06 -10.89
N THR A 144 22.54 -8.21 -12.03
CA THR A 144 22.51 -7.18 -13.09
C THR A 144 21.09 -6.97 -13.62
N LEU A 145 20.30 -8.03 -13.80
CA LEU A 145 18.90 -7.92 -14.21
C LEU A 145 18.01 -7.25 -13.15
N GLN A 146 18.22 -7.55 -11.87
CA GLN A 146 17.49 -6.87 -10.78
C GLN A 146 17.82 -5.37 -10.73
N LEU A 147 19.09 -5.02 -10.92
CA LEU A 147 19.52 -3.63 -11.01
C LEU A 147 18.90 -2.93 -12.23
N ALA A 148 18.93 -3.57 -13.41
CA ALA A 148 18.30 -3.04 -14.61
C ALA A 148 16.79 -2.79 -14.41
N LYS A 149 16.07 -3.75 -13.81
CA LYS A 149 14.64 -3.59 -13.47
C LYS A 149 14.42 -2.42 -12.50
N ALA A 150 15.29 -2.24 -11.50
CA ALA A 150 15.18 -1.13 -10.56
C ALA A 150 15.44 0.23 -11.25
N GLU A 151 16.43 0.30 -12.13
CA GLU A 151 16.70 1.50 -12.93
C GLU A 151 15.53 1.87 -13.84
N GLU A 152 14.91 0.89 -14.51
CA GLU A 152 13.71 1.13 -15.32
C GLU A 152 12.56 1.70 -14.50
N GLN A 153 12.34 1.15 -13.30
CA GLN A 153 11.31 1.67 -12.39
C GLN A 153 11.61 3.12 -11.97
N ILE A 154 12.87 3.43 -11.68
CA ILE A 154 13.30 4.80 -11.38
C ILE A 154 13.06 5.72 -12.57
N LYS A 155 13.41 5.31 -13.79
CA LYS A 155 13.17 6.06 -15.03
C LYS A 155 11.67 6.31 -15.25
N ILE A 156 10.81 5.31 -15.04
CA ILE A 156 9.36 5.44 -15.13
C ILE A 156 8.83 6.42 -14.08
N ASP A 157 9.27 6.30 -12.84
CA ASP A 157 8.86 7.19 -11.75
C ASP A 157 9.35 8.62 -11.95
N GLN A 158 10.53 8.83 -12.53
CA GLN A 158 11.03 10.15 -12.94
C GLN A 158 10.15 10.75 -14.04
N LYS A 159 9.85 10.00 -15.11
CA LYS A 159 8.94 10.43 -16.19
C LYS A 159 7.57 10.83 -15.65
N ARG A 160 7.04 10.11 -14.65
CA ARG A 160 5.76 10.44 -14.00
C ARG A 160 5.80 11.69 -13.11
N LYS A 161 6.97 12.01 -12.53
CA LYS A 161 7.16 13.20 -11.70
C LYS A 161 7.47 14.45 -12.53
N MET A 162 8.02 14.26 -13.72
CA MET A 162 8.32 15.34 -14.64
C MET A 162 7.03 16.09 -15.01
N ARG A 163 7.01 17.40 -14.76
CA ARG A 163 5.89 18.27 -15.10
C ARG A 163 6.15 18.89 -16.47
N ILE A 164 5.21 18.69 -17.41
CA ILE A 164 5.26 19.34 -18.72
C ILE A 164 4.99 20.83 -18.53
N LYS A 165 5.84 21.68 -19.12
CA LYS A 165 5.63 23.13 -19.16
C LYS A 165 4.48 23.40 -20.11
N LYS A 166 3.45 24.08 -19.61
CA LYS A 166 2.28 24.50 -20.39
C LYS A 166 2.41 26.00 -20.68
N GLU A 167 1.94 26.44 -21.84
CA GLU A 167 1.71 27.86 -22.11
C GLU A 167 0.75 28.46 -21.08
N ARG A 168 1.09 29.66 -20.60
CA ARG A 168 0.32 30.39 -19.59
C ARG A 168 -0.62 31.35 -20.31
N GLY A 169 -1.84 31.50 -19.80
CA GLY A 169 -2.74 32.58 -20.20
C GLY A 169 -2.36 33.91 -19.54
N TRP A 170 -3.34 34.64 -19.00
CA TRP A 170 -3.06 35.92 -18.32
C TRP A 170 -2.24 35.73 -17.04
N THR A 171 -2.62 34.79 -16.18
CA THR A 171 -1.89 34.48 -14.94
C THR A 171 -1.56 32.99 -14.77
N GLY A 172 -0.59 32.67 -13.90
CA GLY A 172 -0.02 31.31 -13.82
C GLY A 172 -0.93 30.27 -13.18
N ARG A 173 -1.95 30.73 -12.44
CA ARG A 173 -2.95 29.89 -11.78
C ARG A 173 -4.34 30.03 -12.40
N SER A 174 -4.60 31.11 -13.14
CA SER A 174 -5.87 31.33 -13.82
C SER A 174 -5.94 30.52 -15.12
N TRP A 175 -7.17 30.21 -15.53
CA TRP A 175 -7.46 29.62 -16.83
C TRP A 175 -7.71 30.66 -17.92
N GLY A 176 -7.97 31.93 -17.57
CA GLY A 176 -8.24 32.98 -18.55
C GLY A 176 -7.06 33.20 -19.52
N GLY A 177 -7.37 33.28 -20.81
CA GLY A 177 -6.43 33.43 -21.92
C GLY A 177 -5.72 32.15 -22.36
N VAL A 178 -6.02 30.98 -21.76
CA VAL A 178 -5.45 29.69 -22.16
C VAL A 178 -6.17 29.17 -23.43
N SER A 179 -5.40 28.76 -24.44
CA SER A 179 -5.90 28.07 -25.64
C SER A 179 -6.31 26.63 -25.31
N LEU A 180 -7.49 26.24 -25.78
CA LEU A 180 -8.00 24.87 -25.78
C LEU A 180 -7.72 24.16 -27.12
N GLY A 181 -7.45 24.94 -28.17
CA GLY A 181 -7.30 24.45 -29.54
C GLY A 181 -8.60 24.57 -30.34
N SER A 182 -8.61 23.92 -31.50
CA SER A 182 -9.76 23.83 -32.39
C SER A 182 -10.88 23.03 -31.73
N PRO A 183 -12.16 23.41 -31.95
CA PRO A 183 -13.28 22.68 -31.40
C PRO A 183 -13.41 21.29 -32.04
N ASP A 184 -14.01 20.36 -31.31
CA ASP A 184 -14.24 19.00 -31.80
C ASP A 184 -15.10 19.03 -33.08
N PRO A 185 -14.82 18.16 -34.07
CA PRO A 185 -15.55 18.15 -35.33
C PRO A 185 -17.03 17.77 -35.13
N GLY A 186 -17.89 18.36 -35.95
CA GLY A 186 -19.32 18.11 -35.90
C GLY A 186 -19.69 16.68 -36.35
N PRO A 187 -20.84 16.15 -35.93
CA PRO A 187 -21.31 14.82 -36.34
C PRO A 187 -21.55 14.71 -37.86
N ASN A 188 -21.67 15.84 -38.56
CA ASN A 188 -21.88 15.92 -40.01
C ASN A 188 -20.55 15.99 -40.81
N GLY A 189 -19.39 15.79 -40.17
CA GLY A 189 -18.09 15.86 -40.84
C GLY A 189 -17.57 17.29 -41.04
N GLU A 190 -18.08 18.25 -40.30
CA GLU A 190 -17.57 19.62 -40.28
C GLU A 190 -16.31 19.68 -39.42
N THR A 191 -15.20 20.19 -39.99
CA THR A 191 -13.92 20.39 -39.30
C THR A 191 -13.69 21.87 -39.08
N TYR A 192 -13.11 22.24 -37.93
CA TYR A 192 -12.95 23.63 -37.49
C TYR A 192 -11.49 23.96 -37.17
N ASP A 193 -10.57 23.51 -38.02
CA ASP A 193 -9.12 23.62 -37.77
C ASP A 193 -8.64 25.09 -37.70
N ASP A 194 -9.33 26.00 -38.38
CA ASP A 194 -8.98 27.42 -38.44
C ASP A 194 -9.35 28.23 -37.18
N PHE A 195 -10.05 27.61 -36.23
CA PHE A 195 -10.50 28.27 -35.01
C PHE A 195 -9.58 27.95 -33.82
N ASP A 196 -9.23 28.97 -33.04
CA ASP A 196 -8.57 28.81 -31.73
C ASP A 196 -9.53 29.21 -30.59
N SER A 197 -9.91 28.24 -29.76
CA SER A 197 -10.80 28.48 -28.62
C SER A 197 -10.02 28.95 -27.40
N ARG A 198 -10.35 30.13 -26.86
CA ARG A 198 -9.69 30.69 -25.67
C ARG A 198 -10.66 30.87 -24.51
N ILE A 199 -10.19 30.48 -23.32
CA ILE A 199 -10.98 30.59 -22.09
C ILE A 199 -11.03 32.05 -21.64
N ILE A 200 -12.22 32.55 -21.34
CA ILE A 200 -12.41 33.89 -20.75
C ILE A 200 -12.52 33.78 -19.23
N GLU A 201 -13.47 32.97 -18.74
CA GLU A 201 -13.75 32.81 -17.31
C GLU A 201 -14.00 31.33 -16.95
N VAL A 202 -13.52 30.91 -15.78
CA VAL A 202 -13.88 29.63 -15.16
C VAL A 202 -14.31 29.90 -13.72
N SER A 203 -15.63 29.85 -13.48
CA SER A 203 -16.24 30.05 -12.18
C SER A 203 -16.87 28.75 -11.66
N VAL A 204 -16.78 28.55 -10.35
CA VAL A 204 -17.37 27.38 -9.66
C VAL A 204 -18.57 27.87 -8.87
N PHE A 205 -19.76 27.46 -9.29
CA PHE A 205 -21.02 27.79 -8.61
C PHE A 205 -21.47 26.63 -7.70
N PHE A 206 -22.08 26.95 -6.57
CA PHE A 206 -22.63 25.97 -5.63
C PHE A 206 -24.15 26.15 -5.54
N ILE A 207 -24.89 25.06 -5.68
CA ILE A 207 -26.35 25.02 -5.59
C ILE A 207 -26.73 24.17 -4.38
N THR A 208 -27.69 24.64 -3.57
CA THR A 208 -28.19 23.91 -2.40
C THR A 208 -29.24 22.89 -2.82
N ASN A 209 -28.98 21.61 -2.54
CA ASN A 209 -29.93 20.52 -2.78
C ASN A 209 -30.47 19.98 -1.45
N ALA A 210 -31.77 19.73 -1.38
CA ALA A 210 -32.37 18.98 -0.28
C ALA A 210 -32.27 17.49 -0.59
N ASN A 211 -31.41 16.76 0.13
CA ASN A 211 -31.41 15.31 0.07
C ASN A 211 -32.42 14.78 1.08
N LEU A 212 -33.58 14.32 0.62
CA LEU A 212 -34.48 13.50 1.43
C LEU A 212 -33.75 12.17 1.73
N GLN A 213 -33.62 11.83 3.01
CA GLN A 213 -33.02 10.58 3.47
C GLN A 213 -34.03 9.44 3.48
#